data_AF-A0A0K2SUQ5-F1
#
_entry.id   AF-A0A0K2SUQ5-F1
#
_cell.length_a   1.000
_cell.length_b   1.000
_cell.length_c   1.000
_cell.angle_alpha   90.00
_cell.angle_beta   90.00
_cell.angle_gamma   90.00
#
_symmetry.space_group_name_H-M   'P 1'
#
loop_
_entity.id
_entity.type
_entity.pdbx_description
1 polymer ?
#
loop_
_entity_poly.entity_id
_entity_poly.type
_entity_poly.pdbx_seq_one_letter_code
_entity_poly.pdbx_strand_id
1 'polypeptide(L)' 'STHGQFKGTIEVDGNNLKVNGKTVKFYTEKDPAQIPWKETGAYYVVESTGVFTTKDKAGAHLKGGA' A
#
# COMPACT_ATOMS: atom_id res chain seq x y z
N SER A 1 -14.03 -12.50 -7.97
CA SER A 1 -14.95 -12.13 -9.06
C SER A 1 -16.30 -11.58 -8.57
N THR A 2 -16.53 -11.49 -7.26
CA THR A 2 -17.82 -11.14 -6.62
C THR A 2 -18.39 -9.76 -6.97
N HIS A 3 -17.53 -8.74 -7.10
CA HIS A 3 -17.97 -7.33 -7.16
C HIS A 3 -18.07 -6.74 -8.57
N GLY A 4 -17.89 -7.57 -9.61
CA GLY A 4 -17.88 -7.12 -11.00
C GLY A 4 -16.63 -6.32 -11.38
N GLN A 5 -16.65 -5.75 -12.58
CA GLN A 5 -15.54 -4.98 -13.14
C GLN A 5 -15.57 -3.52 -12.66
N PHE A 6 -14.41 -2.97 -12.32
CA PHE A 6 -14.25 -1.55 -12.02
C PHE A 6 -14.50 -0.71 -13.28
N LYS A 7 -15.39 0.30 -13.19
CA LYS A 7 -15.81 1.14 -14.32
C LYS A 7 -14.92 2.37 -14.57
N GLY A 8 -13.86 2.56 -13.79
CA GLY A 8 -12.90 3.65 -13.97
C GLY A 8 -11.72 3.27 -14.86
N THR A 9 -10.76 4.18 -15.01
CA THR A 9 -9.54 3.92 -15.76
C THR A 9 -8.43 3.39 -14.85
N ILE A 10 -7.69 2.43 -15.38
CA ILE A 10 -6.53 1.83 -14.74
C ILE A 10 -5.40 1.79 -15.77
N GLU A 11 -4.27 2.39 -15.44
CA GLU A 11 -3.06 2.44 -16.27
C GLU A 11 -1.85 1.99 -15.43
N VAL A 12 -0.89 1.33 -16.08
CA VAL A 12 0.44 1.11 -15.49
C VAL A 12 1.29 2.35 -15.79
N ASP A 13 1.86 2.94 -14.74
CA ASP A 13 2.66 4.16 -14.81
C ASP A 13 4.07 3.88 -14.25
N GLY A 14 4.91 3.27 -15.09
CA GLY A 14 6.21 2.74 -14.68
C GLY A 14 6.06 1.67 -13.60
N ASN A 15 6.56 1.93 -12.39
CA ASN A 15 6.43 1.05 -11.23
C ASN A 15 5.15 1.32 -10.41
N ASN A 16 4.31 2.26 -10.83
CA ASN A 16 3.12 2.68 -10.10
C ASN A 16 1.84 2.28 -10.85
N LEU A 17 0.72 2.42 -10.14
CA LEU A 17 -0.62 2.32 -10.73
C LEU A 17 -1.20 3.72 -10.88
N LYS A 18 -1.93 3.97 -11.97
CA LYS A 18 -2.70 5.21 -12.11
C LYS A 18 -4.19 4.86 -12.21
N VAL A 19 -4.96 5.38 -11.26
CA VAL A 19 -6.40 5.10 -11.10
C VAL A 19 -7.16 6.39 -11.29
N ASN A 20 -8.03 6.45 -12.31
CA ASN A 20 -8.79 7.67 -12.65
C ASN A 20 -7.90 8.92 -12.72
N GLY A 21 -6.73 8.80 -13.34
CA GLY A 21 -5.78 9.91 -13.47
C GLY A 21 -4.84 10.12 -12.28
N LYS A 22 -5.07 9.48 -11.13
CA LYS A 22 -4.28 9.67 -9.90
C LYS A 22 -3.23 8.55 -9.74
N THR A 23 -1.97 8.94 -9.56
CA THR A 23 -0.88 7.99 -9.31
C THR A 23 -0.95 7.43 -7.88
N VAL A 24 -0.85 6.11 -7.78
CA VAL A 24 -0.76 5.33 -6.55
C VAL A 24 0.61 4.66 -6.54
N LYS A 25 1.45 5.01 -5.55
CA LYS A 25 2.76 4.39 -5.38
C LYS A 25 2.60 2.91 -5.05
N PHE A 26 3.39 2.05 -5.69
CA PHE A 26 3.35 0.60 -5.49
C PHE A 26 4.70 0.10 -4.99
N TYR A 27 4.67 -0.83 -4.03
CA TYR A 27 5.87 -1.42 -3.42
C TYR A 27 5.71 -2.93 -3.31
N THR A 28 6.81 -3.67 -3.45
CA THR A 28 6.83 -5.14 -3.38
C THR A 28 7.80 -5.58 -2.29
N GLU A 29 7.49 -5.21 -1.06
CA GLU A 29 8.32 -5.53 0.10
C GLU A 29 7.65 -6.57 1.00
N LYS A 30 8.44 -7.56 1.44
CA LYS A 30 7.98 -8.60 2.37
C LYS A 30 8.02 -8.14 3.83
N ASP A 31 9.00 -7.30 4.16
CA ASP A 31 9.14 -6.69 5.49
C ASP A 31 8.48 -5.30 5.48
N PRO A 32 7.41 -5.08 6.27
CA PRO A 32 6.73 -3.79 6.35
C PRO A 32 7.62 -2.61 6.74
N ALA A 33 8.72 -2.88 7.45
CA ALA A 33 9.67 -1.86 7.88
C ALA A 33 10.52 -1.30 6.72
N GLN A 34 10.62 -2.02 5.60
CA GLN A 34 11.39 -1.58 4.42
C GLN A 34 10.56 -0.70 3.47
N ILE A 35 9.26 -0.58 3.70
CA ILE A 35 8.41 0.26 2.86
C ILE A 35 8.61 1.72 3.27
N PRO A 36 8.96 2.63 2.34
CA PRO A 36 9.27 4.03 2.65
C PRO A 36 8.00 4.86 2.84
N TRP A 37 7.20 4.54 3.86
CA TRP A 37 5.92 5.20 4.13
C TRP A 37 6.06 6.71 4.32
N LYS A 38 7.16 7.15 4.95
CA LYS A 38 7.44 8.57 5.16
C LYS A 38 7.43 9.39 3.85
N GLU A 39 7.85 8.78 2.74
CA GLU A 39 7.91 9.43 1.42
C GLU A 39 6.56 9.43 0.68
N THR A 40 5.57 8.71 1.20
CA THR A 40 4.23 8.63 0.59
C THR A 40 3.30 9.73 1.10
N GLY A 41 3.57 10.29 2.28
CA GLY A 41 2.66 11.21 2.97
C GLY A 41 1.42 10.50 3.57
N ALA A 42 1.43 9.17 3.66
CA ALA A 42 0.37 8.42 4.31
C ALA A 42 0.31 8.74 5.81
N TYR A 43 -0.90 8.97 6.31
CA TYR A 43 -1.17 9.21 7.74
C TYR A 43 -1.74 7.96 8.44
N TYR A 44 -2.31 7.04 7.68
CA TYR A 44 -2.82 5.76 8.16
C TYR A 44 -2.29 4.64 7.28
N VAL A 45 -1.98 3.51 7.92
CA VAL A 45 -1.68 2.24 7.26
C VAL A 45 -2.76 1.23 7.63
N VAL A 46 -3.33 0.59 6.61
CA VAL A 46 -4.29 -0.51 6.75
C VAL A 46 -3.54 -1.82 6.54
N GLU A 47 -3.26 -2.54 7.63
CA GLU A 47 -2.61 -3.84 7.59
C GLU A 47 -3.64 -4.93 7.28
N SER A 48 -3.72 -5.33 6.01
CA SER A 48 -4.69 -6.31 5.48
C SER A 48 -4.05 -7.56 4.88
N THR A 49 -2.79 -7.86 5.21
CA THR A 49 -2.11 -9.08 4.76
C THR A 49 -2.57 -10.33 5.53
N GLY A 50 -3.11 -10.15 6.74
CA GLY A 50 -3.47 -11.23 7.65
C GLY A 50 -2.28 -11.87 8.39
N VAL A 51 -1.05 -11.38 8.19
CA VAL A 51 0.18 -11.92 8.80
C VAL A 51 0.61 -11.12 10.04
N PHE A 52 0.47 -9.79 10.00
CA PHE A 52 0.92 -8.87 11.06
C PHE A 52 -0.22 -8.47 12.00
N THR A 53 -0.92 -9.45 12.58
CA THR A 53 -2.18 -9.26 13.32
C THR A 53 -2.04 -8.87 14.79
N THR A 54 -0.82 -8.66 15.28
CA THR A 54 -0.56 -8.18 16.65
C THR A 54 0.01 -6.78 16.63
N LYS A 55 -0.16 -6.04 17.73
CA LYS A 55 0.38 -4.67 17.87
C LYS A 55 1.87 -4.60 17.54
N ASP A 56 2.66 -5.55 18.06
CA ASP A 56 4.12 -5.54 17.86
C ASP A 56 4.49 -5.83 16.41
N LYS A 57 3.76 -6.74 15.74
CA LYS A 57 3.98 -7.08 14.35
C LYS A 57 3.57 -5.94 13.41
N ALA A 58 2.38 -5.37 13.59
CA ALA A 58 1.91 -4.20 12.84
C ALA A 58 2.79 -2.96 13.10
N GLY A 59 3.41 -2.88 14.29
CA GLY A 59 4.36 -1.82 14.64
C GLY A 59 5.58 -1.75 13.72
N ALA A 60 5.86 -2.78 12.91
CA ALA A 60 6.90 -2.73 11.88
C ALA A 60 6.68 -1.59 10.86
N HIS A 61 5.43 -1.24 10.54
CA HIS A 61 5.13 -0.12 9.63
C HIS A 61 5.64 1.23 10.13
N LEU A 62 5.59 1.46 11.45
CA LEU A 62 6.08 2.70 12.07
C LEU A 62 7.59 2.87 11.86
N LYS A 63 8.34 1.76 11.75
CA LYS A 63 9.77 1.80 11.45
C LYS A 63 10.05 2.29 10.03
N GLY A 64 9.16 1.99 9.08
CA GLY A 64 9.18 2.54 7.71
C GLY A 64 8.70 4.00 7.63
N GLY A 65 8.31 4.59 8.76
CA GLY A 65 7.89 5.98 8.88
C GLY A 65 6.43 6.23 8.51
N ALA A 66 5.57 5.23 8.75
CA ALA A 66 4.12 5.37 8.75
C ALA A 66 3.62 6.20 9.95
#